data_AF-A0A6A5AB41-F1
#
_entry.id   AF-A0A6A5AB41-F1
#
_cell.length_a   1.000
_cell.length_b   1.000
_cell.length_c   1.000
_cell.angle_alpha   90.00
_cell.angle_beta   90.00
_cell.angle_gamma   90.00
#
_symmetry.space_group_name_H-M   'P 1'
#
loop_
_entity.id
_entity.type
_entity.pdbx_description
1 polymer ?
#
loop_
_entity_poly.entity_id
_entity_poly.type
_entity_poly.pdbx_seq_one_letter_code
_entity_poly.pdbx_strand_id
1 'polypeptide(L)'
;MNMQMWRAVGETVGVMCAFASKSVMLIEMHVPSVADVAAMETHMATWTSPPRLDQVDAGSFFYDRFYNALWVRTADTKWVVVTKVQPAGRKVFTPADFANQNKLHPRTQYEFDAVLKE
;
A
#
# COMPACT_ATOMS: atom_id res chain seq x y z
N MET A 1 -13.08 -2.55 -12.66
CA MET A 1 -12.92 -1.14 -12.27
C MET A 1 -11.59 -0.65 -12.85
N ASN A 2 -11.64 0.39 -13.67
CA ASN A 2 -10.58 0.75 -14.62
C ASN A 2 -9.35 1.36 -13.88
N MET A 3 -8.16 0.75 -14.03
CA MET A 3 -6.90 1.10 -13.34
C MET A 3 -6.35 2.52 -13.62
N GLN A 4 -7.04 3.32 -14.40
CA GLN A 4 -6.61 4.66 -14.84
C GLN A 4 -7.04 5.78 -13.88
N MET A 5 -7.86 5.48 -12.87
CA MET A 5 -8.49 6.50 -12.03
C MET A 5 -7.48 7.40 -11.29
N TRP A 6 -6.30 6.88 -10.93
CA TRP A 6 -5.25 7.66 -10.24
C TRP A 6 -4.27 8.36 -11.21
N ARG A 7 -4.18 7.96 -12.49
CA ARG A 7 -3.37 8.66 -13.50
C ARG A 7 -4.07 9.88 -14.09
N ALA A 8 -5.41 9.90 -14.01
CA ALA A 8 -6.24 10.98 -14.55
C ALA A 8 -6.23 12.24 -13.66
N VAL A 9 -5.67 12.15 -12.46
CA VAL A 9 -5.68 13.19 -11.46
C VAL A 9 -4.22 13.48 -11.10
N GLY A 10 -3.80 14.73 -11.19
CA GLY A 10 -2.38 15.12 -11.03
C GLY A 10 -1.82 14.76 -9.65
N GLU A 11 -0.54 15.11 -9.41
CA GLU A 11 0.23 14.80 -8.17
C GLU A 11 -0.42 15.23 -6.84
N THR A 12 -1.55 15.93 -6.89
CA THR A 12 -2.31 16.49 -5.75
C THR A 12 -3.56 15.71 -5.38
N VAL A 13 -3.97 14.69 -6.15
CA VAL A 13 -5.21 13.94 -5.87
C VAL A 13 -4.91 12.46 -5.75
N GLY A 14 -4.74 12.02 -4.50
CA GLY A 14 -4.50 10.63 -4.15
C GLY A 14 -5.77 9.82 -3.87
N VAL A 15 -5.60 8.52 -3.62
CA VAL A 15 -6.68 7.65 -3.15
C VAL A 15 -6.79 7.78 -1.63
N MET A 16 -7.96 8.17 -1.12
CA MET A 16 -8.23 8.18 0.31
C MET A 16 -8.57 6.79 0.83
N CYS A 17 -7.90 6.40 1.90
CA CYS A 17 -8.21 5.24 2.72
C CYS A 17 -8.17 5.64 4.21
N ALA A 18 -8.45 4.69 5.09
CA ALA A 18 -8.27 4.85 6.52
C ALA A 18 -7.34 3.76 7.06
N PHE A 19 -6.51 4.11 8.03
CA PHE A 19 -5.68 3.16 8.77
C PHE A 19 -5.69 3.54 10.24
N ALA A 20 -6.01 2.58 11.11
CA ALA A 20 -6.11 2.81 12.56
C ALA A 20 -7.05 3.99 12.89
N SER A 21 -8.20 4.02 12.21
CA SER A 21 -9.27 5.03 12.29
C SER A 21 -8.86 6.44 11.89
N LYS A 22 -7.78 6.59 11.12
CA LYS A 22 -7.29 7.89 10.62
C LYS A 22 -7.25 7.88 9.11
N SER A 23 -7.77 8.94 8.49
CA SER A 23 -7.68 9.07 7.03
C SER A 23 -6.23 9.21 6.58
N VAL A 24 -5.90 8.51 5.51
CA VAL A 24 -4.59 8.53 4.84
C VAL A 24 -4.85 8.66 3.35
N MET A 25 -4.15 9.58 2.70
CA MET A 25 -4.19 9.73 1.25
C MET A 25 -2.95 9.08 0.64
N LEU A 26 -3.14 8.17 -0.31
CA LEU A 26 -2.08 7.55 -1.11
C LEU A 26 -1.88 8.42 -2.36
N ILE A 27 -0.78 9.16 -2.44
CA ILE A 27 -0.63 10.24 -3.44
C ILE A 27 0.13 9.75 -4.67
N GLU A 28 1.34 9.25 -4.47
CA GLU A 28 2.18 8.81 -5.57
C GLU A 28 2.13 7.29 -5.64
N MET A 29 1.51 6.80 -6.71
CA MET A 29 1.24 5.39 -6.92
C MET A 29 1.68 4.98 -8.32
N HIS A 30 2.10 3.75 -8.49
CA HIS A 30 2.31 3.18 -9.82
C HIS A 30 2.01 1.69 -9.83
N VAL A 31 1.70 1.18 -11.03
CA VAL A 31 1.62 -0.26 -11.25
C VAL A 31 3.06 -0.77 -11.40
N PRO A 32 3.52 -1.69 -10.55
CA PRO A 32 4.86 -2.27 -10.64
C PRO A 32 4.99 -3.12 -11.91
N SER A 33 6.23 -3.34 -12.37
CA SER A 33 6.46 -4.27 -13.47
C SER A 33 6.23 -5.72 -13.03
N VAL A 34 6.02 -6.63 -13.99
CA VAL A 34 5.87 -8.07 -13.71
C VAL A 34 7.12 -8.62 -13.01
N ALA A 35 8.31 -8.12 -13.37
CA ALA A 35 9.57 -8.52 -12.75
C ALA A 35 9.65 -8.07 -11.28
N ASP A 36 9.22 -6.84 -10.99
CA ASP A 36 9.21 -6.32 -9.61
C ASP A 36 8.24 -7.09 -8.72
N VAL A 37 7.05 -7.41 -9.26
CA VAL A 37 6.06 -8.26 -8.56
C VAL A 37 6.66 -9.64 -8.25
N ALA A 38 7.27 -10.30 -9.23
CA ALA A 38 7.86 -11.63 -9.03
C ALA A 38 9.01 -11.61 -8.01
N ALA A 39 9.86 -10.58 -8.05
CA ALA A 39 10.94 -10.40 -7.08
C ALA A 39 10.40 -10.16 -5.67
N MET A 40 9.38 -9.30 -5.55
CA MET A 40 8.68 -9.03 -4.30
C MET A 40 8.03 -10.29 -3.74
N GLU A 41 7.29 -11.05 -4.54
CA GLU A 41 6.61 -12.28 -4.09
C GLU A 41 7.61 -13.37 -3.69
N THR A 42 8.73 -13.49 -4.41
CA THR A 42 9.85 -14.37 -4.03
C THR A 42 10.43 -13.97 -2.69
N HIS A 43 10.66 -12.68 -2.46
CA HIS A 43 11.15 -12.19 -1.17
C HIS A 43 10.11 -12.38 -0.07
N MET A 44 8.82 -12.19 -0.36
CA MET A 44 7.71 -12.38 0.58
C MET A 44 7.59 -13.84 1.04
N ALA A 45 7.83 -14.80 0.15
CA ALA A 45 7.85 -16.23 0.48
C ALA A 45 8.92 -16.60 1.51
N THR A 46 9.96 -15.77 1.70
CA THR A 46 11.02 -15.99 2.70
C THR A 46 10.66 -15.50 4.12
N TRP A 47 9.49 -14.89 4.30
CA TRP A 47 9.08 -14.38 5.60
C TRP A 47 8.77 -15.53 6.55
N THR A 48 8.91 -15.30 7.86
CA THR A 48 8.63 -16.32 8.89
C THR A 48 7.18 -16.81 8.83
N SER A 49 6.25 -15.96 8.39
CA SER A 49 4.85 -16.30 8.14
C SER A 49 4.41 -15.58 6.87
N PRO A 50 4.68 -16.16 5.69
CA PRO A 50 4.36 -15.53 4.43
C PRO A 50 2.84 -15.54 4.24
N PRO A 51 2.24 -14.41 3.82
CA PRO A 51 0.82 -14.40 3.50
C PRO A 51 0.56 -15.29 2.28
N ARG A 52 -0.59 -15.98 2.30
CA ARG A 52 -1.06 -16.76 1.16
C ARG A 52 -1.62 -15.80 0.13
N LEU A 53 -0.93 -15.63 -1.00
CA LEU A 53 -1.26 -14.65 -2.05
C LEU A 53 -2.69 -14.74 -2.58
N ASP A 54 -3.25 -15.96 -2.60
CA ASP A 54 -4.63 -16.28 -2.97
C ASP A 54 -5.67 -15.87 -1.90
N GLN A 55 -5.22 -15.55 -0.69
CA GLN A 55 -6.03 -15.16 0.46
C GLN A 55 -5.72 -13.73 0.95
N VAL A 56 -4.91 -12.97 0.21
CA VAL A 56 -4.67 -11.56 0.52
C VAL A 56 -5.84 -10.74 -0.01
N ASP A 57 -6.66 -10.23 0.92
CA ASP A 57 -7.81 -9.40 0.60
C ASP A 57 -7.41 -8.04 0.02
N ALA A 58 -8.31 -7.47 -0.78
CA ALA A 58 -8.15 -6.12 -1.32
C ALA A 58 -8.07 -5.09 -0.19
N GLY A 59 -7.13 -4.14 -0.29
CA GLY A 59 -6.85 -3.20 0.79
C GLY A 59 -5.84 -3.71 1.83
N SER A 60 -5.40 -4.96 1.73
CA SER A 60 -4.20 -5.42 2.43
C SER A 60 -2.97 -4.70 1.89
N PHE A 61 -2.00 -4.45 2.75
CA PHE A 61 -0.72 -3.87 2.35
C PHE A 61 0.43 -4.31 3.25
N PHE A 62 1.66 -4.08 2.80
CA PHE A 62 2.83 -4.22 3.65
C PHE A 62 3.87 -3.14 3.31
N TYR A 63 4.76 -2.88 4.26
CA TYR A 63 5.89 -1.97 4.06
C TYR A 63 7.12 -2.74 3.58
N ASP A 64 7.62 -2.35 2.40
CA ASP A 64 8.87 -2.82 1.85
C ASP A 64 9.99 -1.81 2.15
N ARG A 65 10.86 -2.20 3.07
CA ARG A 65 12.00 -1.38 3.49
C ARG A 65 13.04 -1.20 2.38
N PHE A 66 13.20 -2.17 1.48
CA PHE A 66 14.23 -2.12 0.43
C PHE A 66 13.86 -1.08 -0.63
N TYR A 67 12.61 -1.08 -1.09
CA TYR A 67 12.11 -0.10 -2.06
C TYR A 67 11.58 1.19 -1.42
N ASN A 68 11.54 1.26 -0.07
CA ASN A 68 10.88 2.31 0.68
C ASN A 68 9.47 2.59 0.14
N ALA A 69 8.65 1.55 0.07
CA ALA A 69 7.35 1.57 -0.58
C ALA A 69 6.28 0.84 0.24
N LEU A 70 5.02 1.23 0.05
CA LEU A 70 3.88 0.39 0.47
C LEU A 70 3.38 -0.39 -0.73
N TRP A 71 3.33 -1.71 -0.60
CA TRP A 71 2.70 -2.58 -1.59
C TRP A 71 1.27 -2.83 -1.15
N VAL A 72 0.30 -2.39 -1.96
CA VAL A 72 -1.12 -2.47 -1.66
C VAL A 72 -1.78 -3.45 -2.62
N ARG A 73 -2.53 -4.40 -2.07
CA ARG A 73 -3.31 -5.38 -2.82
C ARG A 73 -4.59 -4.73 -3.34
N THR A 74 -4.84 -4.86 -4.63
CA THR A 74 -6.04 -4.33 -5.28
C THR A 74 -7.14 -5.38 -5.40
N ALA A 75 -8.37 -4.94 -5.68
CA ALA A 75 -9.53 -5.82 -5.86
C ALA A 75 -9.42 -6.82 -7.02
N ASP A 76 -8.57 -6.55 -8.01
CA ASP A 76 -8.27 -7.47 -9.11
C ASP A 76 -7.07 -8.37 -8.82
N THR A 77 -6.72 -8.57 -7.54
CA THR A 77 -5.61 -9.43 -7.08
C THR A 77 -4.23 -9.02 -7.61
N LYS A 78 -4.08 -7.74 -7.98
CA LYS A 78 -2.79 -7.16 -8.39
C LYS A 78 -2.20 -6.31 -7.27
N TRP A 79 -1.02 -5.79 -7.53
CA TRP A 79 -0.30 -4.92 -6.63
C TRP A 79 -0.21 -3.51 -7.20
N VAL A 80 -0.30 -2.52 -6.31
CA VAL A 80 0.05 -1.13 -6.57
C VAL A 80 1.13 -0.73 -5.57
N VAL A 81 2.14 -0.01 -6.05
CA VAL A 81 3.23 0.49 -5.23
C VAL A 81 2.98 1.95 -4.91
N VAL A 82 3.00 2.30 -3.63
CA VAL A 82 2.81 3.67 -3.13
C VAL A 82 4.14 4.20 -2.59
N THR A 83 4.57 5.34 -3.10
CA THR A 83 5.86 5.99 -2.75
C THR A 83 5.69 7.31 -2.00
N LYS A 84 4.46 7.85 -1.93
CA LYS A 84 4.11 9.01 -1.08
C LYS A 84 2.74 8.84 -0.46
N VAL A 85 2.65 9.16 0.84
CA VAL A 85 1.40 9.09 1.62
C VAL A 85 1.20 10.35 2.43
N GLN A 86 -0.03 10.76 2.65
CA GLN A 86 -0.36 11.93 3.48
C GLN A 86 -1.43 11.57 4.49
N PRO A 87 -1.06 11.37 5.77
CA PRO A 87 -2.04 11.27 6.84
C PRO A 87 -2.81 12.58 7.02
N ALA A 88 -4.06 12.48 7.49
CA ALA A 88 -4.92 13.64 7.72
C ALA A 88 -4.23 14.71 8.61
N GLY A 89 -4.29 15.96 8.14
CA GLY A 89 -3.71 17.10 8.86
C GLY A 89 -2.18 17.11 8.93
N ARG A 90 -1.49 16.29 8.15
CA ARG A 90 -0.02 16.22 8.10
C ARG A 90 0.53 16.56 6.72
N LYS A 91 1.84 16.85 6.69
CA LYS A 91 2.61 16.92 5.45
C LYS A 91 2.71 15.55 4.80
N VAL A 92 3.05 15.54 3.51
CA VAL A 92 3.35 14.32 2.77
C VAL A 92 4.55 13.61 3.39
N PHE A 93 4.45 12.29 3.50
CA PHE A 93 5.39 11.37 4.10
C PHE A 93 5.92 10.38 3.07
N THR A 94 7.13 9.91 3.35
CA THR A 94 7.63 8.68 2.74
C THR A 94 6.99 7.46 3.39
N PRO A 95 6.99 6.30 2.72
CA PRO A 95 6.55 5.03 3.31
C PRO A 95 7.29 4.68 4.61
N ALA A 96 8.58 4.99 4.71
CA ALA A 96 9.35 4.84 5.95
C ALA A 96 8.82 5.71 7.10
N ASP A 97 8.51 6.99 6.85
CA ASP A 97 7.94 7.88 7.88
C ASP A 97 6.59 7.36 8.36
N PHE A 98 5.75 6.92 7.42
CA PHE A 98 4.45 6.32 7.73
C PHE A 98 4.59 5.02 8.53
N ALA A 99 5.53 4.15 8.15
CA ALA A 99 5.82 2.91 8.87
C ALA A 99 6.30 3.21 10.29
N ASN A 100 7.23 4.14 10.47
CA ASN A 100 7.74 4.52 11.79
C ASN A 100 6.63 5.08 12.69
N GLN A 101 5.79 5.98 12.17
CA GLN A 101 4.70 6.57 12.94
C GLN A 101 3.68 5.53 13.41
N ASN A 102 3.36 4.57 12.54
CA ASN A 102 2.36 3.55 12.81
C ASN A 102 2.95 2.26 13.38
N LYS A 103 4.26 2.24 13.66
CA LYS A 103 5.01 1.07 14.14
C LYS A 103 4.82 -0.15 13.23
N LEU A 104 4.78 0.07 11.92
CA LEU A 104 4.71 -1.01 10.95
C LEU A 104 6.04 -1.74 10.90
N HIS A 105 5.98 -3.05 10.98
CA HIS A 105 7.13 -3.91 10.84
C HIS A 105 7.30 -4.30 9.37
N PRO A 106 8.55 -4.27 8.85
CA PRO A 106 8.84 -4.92 7.59
C PRO A 106 8.44 -6.40 7.70
N ARG A 107 7.95 -6.98 6.60
CA ARG A 107 7.57 -8.40 6.54
C ARG A 107 6.31 -8.77 7.34
N THR A 108 5.44 -7.79 7.58
CA THR A 108 4.13 -8.00 8.20
C THR A 108 3.05 -7.44 7.27
N GLN A 109 1.99 -8.23 7.05
CA GLN A 109 0.79 -7.77 6.36
C GLN A 109 -0.09 -6.97 7.32
N TYR A 110 -0.62 -5.87 6.81
CA TYR A 110 -1.60 -5.01 7.46
C TYR A 110 -2.79 -4.82 6.53
N GLU A 111 -3.87 -4.27 7.05
CA GLU A 111 -5.06 -3.95 6.27
C GLU A 111 -5.46 -2.50 6.53
N PHE A 112 -5.89 -1.81 5.47
CA PHE A 112 -6.61 -0.56 5.64
C PHE A 112 -7.97 -0.84 6.27
N ASP A 113 -8.46 0.11 7.06
CA ASP A 113 -9.77 0.01 7.65
C ASP A 113 -10.80 -0.08 6.51
N ALA A 114 -11.76 -1.00 6.64
CA ALA A 114 -12.90 -1.00 5.75
C ALA A 114 -13.55 0.39 5.81
N VAL A 115 -13.79 1.00 4.65
CA VAL A 115 -14.57 2.24 4.58
C VAL A 115 -15.83 2.00 5.40
N LEU A 116 -16.01 2.77 6.48
CA LEU A 116 -17.26 2.79 7.23
C LEU A 116 -18.35 3.02 6.19
N LYS A 117 -19.13 1.98 5.90
CA LYS A 117 -20.38 2.15 5.17
C LYS A 117 -21.25 3.01 6.09
N GLU A 118 -21.31 4.30 5.81
CA GLU A 118 -22.44 5.13 6.24
C GLU A 118 -23.74 4.57 5.64
#